data_AF-A0A1V4TBE9-F1
#
_entry.id   AF-A0A1V4TBE9-F1
#
_cell.length_a   1.000
_cell.length_b   1.000
_cell.length_c   1.000
_cell.angle_alpha   90.00
_cell.angle_beta   90.00
_cell.angle_gamma   90.00
#
_symmetry.space_group_name_H-M   'P 1'
#
loop_
_entity.id
_entity.type
_entity.pdbx_description
1 polymer ?
#
loop_
_entity_poly.entity_id
_entity_poly.type
_entity_poly.pdbx_seq_one_letter_code
_entity_poly.pdbx_strand_id
1 'polypeptide(L)'
;MAEENNVLLGILAIILGILVMAFPIFSVFTASVLAGLAIMLLGIWLLVQSFGTWSASKAASIAYLILGIIAIIGGIGLFGHVLAFSFLASFWLYFVGIFLIISGIMSFFTQEGTAGKGVGGLGIILGILYIILGAYAWNPIYLAFLIGLWLIIEGISLFFVSPSDSVSE
;
A
#
# COMPACT_ATOMS: atom_id res chain seq x y z
N MET A 1 18.00 21.98 -3.61
CA MET A 1 18.23 20.57 -3.21
C MET A 1 16.93 19.77 -3.05
N ALA A 2 15.91 20.25 -2.33
CA ALA A 2 14.63 19.53 -2.25
C ALA A 2 13.90 19.40 -3.60
N GLU A 3 13.88 20.48 -4.39
CA GLU A 3 13.23 20.53 -5.71
C GLU A 3 13.87 19.58 -6.74
N GLU A 4 15.20 19.54 -6.78
CA GLU A 4 15.97 18.67 -7.66
C GLU A 4 15.79 17.19 -7.31
N ASN A 5 15.67 16.88 -6.00
CA ASN A 5 15.42 15.52 -5.53
C ASN A 5 14.02 15.02 -5.93
N ASN A 6 12.99 15.87 -5.89
CA ASN A 6 11.64 15.49 -6.30
C ASN A 6 11.58 15.15 -7.79
N VAL A 7 12.28 15.92 -8.62
CA VAL A 7 12.37 15.66 -10.08
C VAL A 7 13.07 14.33 -10.35
N LEU A 8 14.20 14.06 -9.69
CA LEU A 8 14.93 12.79 -9.86
C LEU A 8 14.07 11.58 -9.43
N LEU A 9 13.42 11.67 -8.26
CA LEU A 9 12.52 10.62 -7.76
C LEU A 9 11.33 10.40 -8.70
N GLY A 10 10.76 11.49 -9.25
CA GLY A 10 9.67 11.42 -10.22
C GLY A 10 10.07 10.69 -11.51
N ILE A 11 11.23 11.03 -12.08
CA ILE A 11 11.78 10.34 -13.26
C ILE A 11 12.03 8.86 -12.96
N LEU A 12 12.63 8.54 -11.81
CA LEU A 12 12.89 7.16 -11.40
C LEU A 12 11.60 6.36 -11.25
N ALA A 13 10.57 6.94 -10.64
CA ALA A 13 9.26 6.29 -10.48
C ALA A 13 8.60 6.00 -11.83
N ILE A 14 8.66 6.93 -12.79
CA ILE A 14 8.14 6.70 -14.15
C ILE A 14 8.90 5.57 -14.85
N ILE A 15 10.24 5.58 -14.78
CA ILE A 15 11.08 4.53 -15.40
C ILE A 15 10.76 3.16 -14.76
N LEU A 16 10.67 3.10 -13.43
CA LEU A 16 10.29 1.90 -12.71
C LEU A 16 8.90 1.43 -13.11
N GLY A 17 7.92 2.34 -13.23
CA GLY A 17 6.57 2.00 -13.65
C GLY A 17 6.53 1.37 -15.06
N ILE A 18 7.27 1.95 -16.01
CA ILE A 18 7.42 1.38 -17.37
C ILE A 18 8.11 0.02 -17.31
N LEU A 19 9.18 -0.13 -16.52
CA LEU A 19 9.91 -1.39 -16.39
C LEU A 19 9.02 -2.49 -15.79
N VAL A 20 8.24 -2.15 -14.76
CA VAL A 20 7.29 -3.08 -14.12
C VAL A 20 6.28 -3.60 -15.13
N MET A 21 5.74 -2.73 -15.99
CA MET A 21 4.79 -3.11 -17.06
C MET A 21 5.45 -3.89 -18.20
N ALA A 22 6.70 -3.58 -18.55
CA ALA A 22 7.44 -4.28 -19.59
C ALA A 22 7.80 -5.72 -19.20
N PHE A 23 8.06 -5.96 -17.91
CA PHE A 23 8.47 -7.26 -17.38
C PHE A 23 7.57 -7.73 -16.22
N PRO A 24 6.27 -8.00 -16.46
CA PRO A 24 5.27 -8.15 -15.40
C PRO A 24 5.53 -9.30 -14.43
N ILE A 25 6.01 -10.45 -14.92
CA ILE A 25 6.26 -11.60 -14.04
C ILE A 25 7.51 -11.38 -13.17
N PHE A 26 8.58 -10.84 -13.77
CA PHE A 26 9.83 -10.59 -13.05
C PHE A 26 9.68 -9.47 -12.01
N SER A 27 8.92 -8.42 -12.36
CA SER A 27 8.66 -7.30 -11.47
C SER A 27 7.82 -7.72 -10.27
N VAL A 28 6.75 -8.49 -10.46
CA VAL A 28 5.91 -9.00 -9.37
C VAL A 28 6.64 -10.03 -8.52
N PHE A 29 7.52 -10.86 -9.13
CA PHE A 29 8.40 -11.73 -8.36
C PHE A 29 9.35 -10.93 -7.47
N THR A 30 9.95 -9.86 -7.99
CA THR A 30 10.83 -8.99 -7.19
C THR A 30 10.03 -8.32 -6.07
N ALA A 31 8.84 -7.81 -6.37
CA ALA A 31 7.95 -7.23 -5.37
C ALA A 31 7.55 -8.24 -4.28
N SER A 32 7.30 -9.52 -4.62
CA SER A 32 6.96 -10.55 -3.63
C SER A 32 8.15 -10.90 -2.73
N VAL A 33 9.37 -10.96 -3.27
CA VAL A 33 10.60 -11.13 -2.49
C VAL A 33 10.79 -9.95 -1.53
N LEU A 34 10.68 -8.72 -2.03
CA LEU A 34 10.84 -7.51 -1.20
C LEU A 34 9.75 -7.40 -0.14
N ALA A 35 8.50 -7.69 -0.47
CA ALA A 35 7.39 -7.70 0.48
C ALA A 35 7.58 -8.79 1.55
N GLY A 36 7.98 -10.00 1.15
CA GLY A 36 8.29 -11.09 2.09
C GLY A 36 9.41 -10.69 3.07
N LEU A 37 10.50 -10.10 2.56
CA LEU A 37 11.59 -9.55 3.38
C LEU A 37 11.11 -8.45 4.32
N ALA A 38 10.35 -7.49 3.82
CA ALA A 38 9.83 -6.38 4.63
C ALA A 38 8.96 -6.88 5.78
N ILE A 39 8.08 -7.86 5.53
CA ILE A 39 7.23 -8.46 6.57
C ILE A 39 8.06 -9.26 7.57
N MET A 40 9.10 -10.00 7.13
CA MET A 40 10.00 -10.69 8.05
C MET A 40 10.76 -9.70 8.96
N LEU A 41 11.27 -8.60 8.39
CA LEU A 41 11.96 -7.55 9.16
C LEU A 41 11.01 -6.88 10.15
N LEU A 42 9.77 -6.61 9.75
CA LEU A 42 8.72 -6.13 10.66
C LEU A 42 8.46 -7.12 11.79
N GLY A 43 8.40 -8.42 11.48
CA GLY A 43 8.25 -9.47 12.48
C GLY A 43 9.39 -9.50 13.49
N ILE A 44 10.63 -9.41 13.02
CA ILE A 44 11.82 -9.30 13.90
C ILE A 44 11.71 -8.04 14.79
N TRP A 45 11.33 -6.89 14.21
CA TRP A 45 11.14 -5.67 14.98
C TRP A 45 10.07 -5.82 16.07
N LEU A 46 8.93 -6.45 15.77
CA LEU A 46 7.88 -6.74 16.75
C LEU A 46 8.37 -7.68 17.87
N LEU A 47 9.19 -8.68 17.55
CA LEU A 47 9.81 -9.53 18.57
C LEU A 47 10.71 -8.71 19.51
N VAL A 48 11.47 -7.74 18.99
CA VAL A 48 12.27 -6.84 19.82
C VAL A 48 11.37 -5.98 20.72
N GLN A 49 10.26 -5.44 20.20
CA GLN A 49 9.30 -4.65 20.99
C GLN A 49 8.63 -5.47 22.12
N SER A 50 8.41 -6.77 21.91
CA SER A 50 7.88 -7.67 22.94
C SER A 50 8.75 -7.68 24.19
N PHE A 51 10.06 -7.83 24.03
CA PHE A 51 10.98 -7.81 25.17
C PHE A 51 11.14 -6.41 25.79
N GLY A 52 11.12 -5.37 24.96
CA GLY A 52 11.22 -3.98 25.41
C GLY A 52 10.03 -3.52 26.25
N THR A 53 8.85 -4.09 26.05
CA THR A 53 7.62 -3.69 26.75
C THR A 53 7.20 -4.63 27.89
N TRP A 54 8.01 -5.66 28.19
CA TRP A 54 7.65 -6.74 29.14
C TRP A 54 7.37 -6.23 30.56
N SER A 55 8.13 -5.24 31.02
CA SER A 55 7.95 -4.63 32.34
C SER A 55 6.79 -3.63 32.38
N ALA A 56 6.48 -2.99 31.25
CA ALA A 56 5.44 -1.96 31.17
C ALA A 56 4.04 -2.57 31.00
N SER A 57 3.89 -3.55 30.10
CA SER A 57 2.63 -4.22 29.84
C SER A 57 2.86 -5.63 29.31
N LYS A 58 2.57 -6.62 30.16
CA LYS A 58 2.63 -8.04 29.75
C LYS A 58 1.68 -8.35 28.60
N ALA A 59 0.50 -7.74 28.59
CA ALA A 59 -0.48 -7.94 27.52
C ALA A 59 0.03 -7.44 26.16
N ALA A 60 0.59 -6.22 26.12
CA ALA A 60 1.18 -5.67 24.90
C ALA A 60 2.37 -6.52 24.42
N SER A 61 3.20 -6.98 25.34
CA SER A 61 4.36 -7.82 25.03
C SER A 61 3.95 -9.15 24.39
N ILE A 62 2.94 -9.82 24.96
CA ILE A 62 2.40 -11.06 24.40
C ILE A 62 1.81 -10.81 23.00
N ALA A 63 1.11 -9.69 22.79
CA ALA A 63 0.59 -9.32 21.48
C ALA A 63 1.72 -9.13 20.46
N TYR A 64 2.77 -8.38 20.80
CA TYR A 64 3.94 -8.20 19.94
C TYR A 64 4.66 -9.51 19.63
N LEU A 65 4.78 -10.41 20.61
CA LEU A 65 5.36 -11.73 20.41
C LEU A 65 4.57 -12.54 19.37
N ILE A 66 3.25 -12.63 19.54
CA ILE A 66 2.37 -13.38 18.65
C ILE A 66 2.39 -12.77 17.24
N LEU A 67 2.24 -11.45 17.14
CA LEU A 67 2.27 -10.74 15.86
C LEU A 67 3.62 -10.87 15.16
N GLY A 68 4.72 -10.81 15.91
CA GLY A 68 6.08 -11.00 15.37
C GLY A 68 6.29 -12.39 14.78
N ILE A 69 5.84 -13.44 15.48
CA ILE A 69 5.90 -14.82 14.97
C ILE A 69 5.04 -14.98 13.72
N ILE A 70 3.79 -14.48 13.74
CA ILE A 70 2.89 -14.53 12.58
C ILE A 70 3.49 -13.80 11.38
N ALA A 71 4.07 -12.61 11.60
CA ALA A 71 4.72 -11.83 10.56
C ALA A 71 5.91 -12.59 9.96
N ILE A 72 6.78 -13.21 10.77
CA ILE A 72 7.90 -14.01 10.23
C ILE A 72 7.39 -15.18 9.38
N ILE A 73 6.41 -15.94 9.88
CA ILE A 73 5.84 -17.08 9.14
C ILE A 73 5.18 -16.60 7.84
N GLY A 74 4.39 -15.53 7.90
CA GLY A 74 3.74 -14.92 6.75
C GLY A 74 4.74 -14.37 5.72
N GLY A 75 5.82 -13.73 6.19
CA GLY A 75 6.89 -13.22 5.34
C GLY A 75 7.66 -14.33 4.63
N ILE A 76 7.94 -15.44 5.31
CA ILE A 76 8.51 -16.65 4.69
C ILE A 76 7.57 -17.22 3.63
N GLY A 77 6.27 -17.32 3.93
CA GLY A 77 5.26 -17.80 2.98
C GLY A 77 5.09 -16.89 1.75
N LEU A 78 5.37 -15.60 1.88
CA LEU A 78 5.28 -14.62 0.81
C LEU A 78 6.56 -14.56 -0.05
N PHE A 79 7.72 -14.86 0.53
CA PHE A 79 9.03 -14.68 -0.08
C PHE A 79 9.15 -15.43 -1.41
N GLY A 80 9.15 -14.67 -2.52
CA GLY A 80 9.22 -15.21 -3.88
C GLY A 80 7.95 -15.89 -4.38
N HIS A 81 6.88 -15.96 -3.57
CA HIS A 81 5.64 -16.64 -3.93
C HIS A 81 4.66 -15.68 -4.62
N VAL A 82 4.81 -15.53 -5.94
CA VAL A 82 4.04 -14.59 -6.79
C VAL A 82 2.53 -14.67 -6.56
N LEU A 83 1.95 -15.88 -6.52
CA LEU A 83 0.51 -16.05 -6.31
C LEU A 83 0.05 -15.60 -4.92
N ALA A 84 0.88 -15.79 -3.90
CA ALA A 84 0.55 -15.35 -2.54
C ALA A 84 0.62 -13.83 -2.43
N PHE A 85 1.55 -13.21 -3.14
CA PHE A 85 1.63 -11.76 -3.25
C PHE A 85 0.45 -11.17 -4.01
N SER A 86 0.05 -11.78 -5.13
CA SER A 86 -1.16 -11.37 -5.85
C SER A 86 -2.41 -11.49 -4.99
N PHE A 87 -2.55 -12.60 -4.27
CA PHE A 87 -3.62 -12.78 -3.28
C PHE A 87 -3.62 -11.65 -2.24
N LEU A 88 -2.46 -11.39 -1.62
CA LEU A 88 -2.33 -10.39 -0.56
C LEU A 88 -2.63 -8.97 -1.08
N ALA A 89 -2.14 -8.62 -2.27
CA ALA A 89 -2.42 -7.34 -2.90
C ALA A 89 -3.90 -7.17 -3.24
N SER A 90 -4.53 -8.20 -3.83
CA SER A 90 -5.98 -8.23 -4.08
C SER A 90 -6.77 -8.06 -2.79
N PHE A 91 -6.39 -8.79 -1.73
CA PHE A 91 -7.02 -8.68 -0.42
C PHE A 91 -6.93 -7.24 0.12
N TRP A 92 -5.78 -6.59 -0.05
CA TRP A 92 -5.59 -5.20 0.35
C TRP A 92 -6.46 -4.23 -0.46
N LEU A 93 -6.57 -4.42 -1.77
CA LEU A 93 -7.45 -3.61 -2.63
C LEU A 93 -8.93 -3.76 -2.24
N TYR A 94 -9.37 -4.98 -1.93
CA TYR A 94 -10.73 -5.19 -1.41
C TYR A 94 -10.95 -4.47 -0.08
N PHE A 95 -9.98 -4.55 0.83
CA PHE A 95 -10.05 -3.86 2.11
C PHE A 95 -10.20 -2.35 1.90
N VAL A 96 -9.30 -1.74 1.12
CA VAL A 96 -9.38 -0.31 0.78
C VAL A 96 -10.71 0.05 0.13
N GLY A 97 -11.20 -0.76 -0.83
CA GLY A 97 -12.48 -0.54 -1.50
C GLY A 97 -13.67 -0.52 -0.55
N ILE A 98 -13.74 -1.47 0.39
CA ILE A 98 -14.80 -1.52 1.41
C ILE A 98 -14.73 -0.29 2.32
N PHE A 99 -13.54 0.07 2.80
CA PHE A 99 -13.37 1.25 3.65
C PHE A 99 -13.74 2.55 2.94
N LEU A 100 -13.45 2.68 1.65
CA LEU A 100 -13.87 3.83 0.83
C LEU A 100 -15.39 3.89 0.66
N ILE A 101 -16.06 2.76 0.44
CA ILE A 101 -17.53 2.71 0.39
C ILE A 101 -18.12 3.14 1.73
N ILE A 102 -17.63 2.59 2.84
CA ILE A 102 -18.11 2.97 4.19
C ILE A 102 -17.88 4.46 4.44
N SER A 103 -16.68 4.97 4.16
CA SER A 103 -16.36 6.40 4.28
C SER A 103 -17.27 7.27 3.42
N GLY A 104 -17.51 6.86 2.16
CA GLY A 104 -18.40 7.56 1.25
C GLY A 104 -19.84 7.61 1.74
N ILE A 105 -20.37 6.48 2.25
CA ILE A 105 -21.70 6.40 2.87
C ILE A 105 -21.77 7.34 4.08
N MET A 106 -20.77 7.32 4.97
CA MET A 106 -20.73 8.15 6.17
C MET A 106 -20.71 9.65 5.84
N SER A 107 -20.05 10.06 4.76
CA SER A 107 -19.99 11.46 4.31
C SER A 107 -21.39 12.03 4.00
N PHE A 108 -22.33 11.21 3.51
CA PHE A 108 -23.70 11.64 3.26
C PHE A 108 -24.49 11.98 4.53
N PHE A 109 -24.12 11.42 5.68
CA PHE A 109 -24.78 11.65 6.96
C PHE A 109 -24.08 12.70 7.82
N THR A 110 -22.79 12.95 7.57
CA THR A 110 -21.95 13.76 8.47
C THR A 110 -21.65 15.15 7.94
N GLN A 111 -21.69 15.37 6.62
CA GLN A 111 -21.36 16.66 6.03
C GLN A 111 -22.60 17.34 5.45
N GLU A 112 -22.94 18.52 5.97
CA GLU A 112 -24.01 19.36 5.44
C GLU A 112 -23.51 20.14 4.21
N GLY A 113 -24.28 20.11 3.11
CA GLY A 113 -23.98 20.83 1.88
C GLY A 113 -23.69 19.93 0.66
N THR A 114 -23.65 20.54 -0.53
CA THR A 114 -23.44 19.83 -1.81
C THR A 114 -22.02 19.28 -1.97
N ALA A 115 -21.02 19.95 -1.38
CA ALA A 115 -19.63 19.51 -1.40
C ALA A 115 -19.43 18.17 -0.66
N GLY A 116 -19.98 18.03 0.54
CA GLY A 116 -19.86 16.79 1.32
C GLY A 116 -20.60 15.59 0.73
N LYS A 117 -21.72 15.85 0.05
CA LYS A 117 -22.43 14.84 -0.75
C LYS A 117 -21.62 14.43 -2.00
N GLY A 118 -20.89 15.36 -2.61
CA GLY A 118 -19.98 15.07 -3.73
C GLY A 118 -18.81 14.18 -3.32
N VAL A 119 -18.15 14.50 -2.21
CA VAL A 119 -17.06 13.68 -1.64
C VAL A 119 -17.56 12.28 -1.27
N GLY A 120 -18.76 12.17 -0.71
CA GLY A 120 -19.40 10.89 -0.41
C GLY A 120 -19.62 10.02 -1.65
N GLY A 121 -20.16 10.61 -2.71
CA GLY A 121 -20.36 9.93 -4.00
C GLY A 121 -19.06 9.44 -4.62
N LEU A 122 -18.02 10.28 -4.61
CA LEU A 122 -16.68 9.91 -5.08
C LEU A 122 -16.09 8.76 -4.28
N GLY A 123 -16.24 8.77 -2.95
CA GLY A 123 -15.78 7.67 -2.08
C GLY A 123 -16.42 6.33 -2.44
N ILE A 124 -17.73 6.31 -2.73
CA ILE A 124 -18.42 5.08 -3.16
C ILE A 124 -17.93 4.62 -4.53
N ILE A 125 -17.83 5.53 -5.50
CA ILE A 125 -17.37 5.20 -6.86
C ILE A 125 -15.95 4.65 -6.84
N LEU A 126 -15.04 5.32 -6.13
CA LEU A 126 -13.66 4.86 -5.97
C LEU A 126 -13.62 3.53 -5.21
N GLY A 127 -14.42 3.38 -4.17
CA GLY A 127 -14.50 2.12 -3.45
C GLY A 127 -14.91 0.95 -4.36
N ILE A 128 -15.96 1.11 -5.18
CA ILE A 128 -16.38 0.12 -6.18
C ILE A 128 -15.25 -0.16 -7.19
N LEU A 129 -14.57 0.89 -7.66
CA LEU A 129 -13.42 0.73 -8.56
C LEU A 129 -12.33 -0.13 -7.91
N TYR A 130 -11.97 0.12 -6.65
CA TYR A 130 -10.99 -0.68 -5.91
C TYR A 130 -11.41 -2.14 -5.75
N ILE A 131 -12.70 -2.43 -5.54
CA ILE A 131 -13.21 -3.81 -5.55
C ILE A 131 -12.99 -4.47 -6.91
N ILE A 132 -13.30 -3.78 -8.01
CA ILE A 132 -13.09 -4.29 -9.36
C ILE A 132 -11.60 -4.54 -9.63
N LEU A 133 -10.73 -3.58 -9.29
CA LEU A 133 -9.29 -3.73 -9.44
C LEU A 133 -8.74 -4.88 -8.59
N GLY A 134 -9.27 -5.08 -7.38
CA GLY A 134 -8.95 -6.21 -6.50
C GLY A 134 -9.23 -7.57 -7.16
N ALA A 135 -10.33 -7.68 -7.92
CA ALA A 135 -10.64 -8.88 -8.68
C ALA A 135 -9.62 -9.15 -9.80
N TYR A 136 -9.19 -8.11 -10.52
CA TYR A 136 -8.16 -8.25 -11.56
C TYR A 136 -6.77 -8.54 -10.99
N ALA A 137 -6.43 -7.98 -9.84
CA ALA A 137 -5.12 -8.14 -9.18
C ALA A 137 -4.79 -9.59 -8.79
N TRP A 138 -5.77 -10.50 -8.83
CA TRP A 138 -5.54 -11.92 -8.62
C TRP A 138 -4.64 -12.53 -9.70
N ASN A 139 -4.68 -11.96 -10.91
CA ASN A 139 -3.73 -12.28 -11.94
C ASN A 139 -2.45 -11.43 -11.76
N PRO A 140 -1.26 -12.06 -11.60
CA PRO A 140 0.00 -11.34 -11.45
C PRO A 140 0.28 -10.34 -12.57
N ILE A 141 -0.17 -10.62 -13.80
CA ILE A 141 0.03 -9.73 -14.94
C ILE A 141 -0.75 -8.43 -14.73
N TYR A 142 -2.04 -8.50 -14.41
CA TYR A 142 -2.84 -7.30 -14.14
C TYR A 142 -2.32 -6.55 -12.92
N LEU A 143 -1.87 -7.25 -11.87
CA LEU A 143 -1.25 -6.60 -10.72
C LEU A 143 0.02 -5.82 -11.11
N ALA A 144 0.87 -6.37 -11.98
CA ALA A 144 2.04 -5.64 -12.48
C ALA A 144 1.63 -4.34 -13.18
N PHE A 145 0.60 -4.39 -14.03
CA PHE A 145 0.09 -3.18 -14.68
C PHE A 145 -0.47 -2.16 -13.70
N LEU A 146 -1.18 -2.61 -12.65
CA LEU A 146 -1.68 -1.72 -11.61
C LEU A 146 -0.54 -1.04 -10.84
N ILE A 147 0.48 -1.81 -10.43
CA ILE A 147 1.66 -1.26 -9.75
C ILE A 147 2.40 -0.29 -10.67
N GLY A 148 2.62 -0.68 -11.93
CA GLY A 148 3.35 0.14 -12.89
C GLY A 148 2.63 1.45 -13.23
N LEU A 149 1.30 1.39 -13.42
CA LEU A 149 0.48 2.59 -13.63
C LEU A 149 0.50 3.50 -12.39
N TRP A 150 0.41 2.91 -11.19
CA TRP A 150 0.50 3.67 -9.95
C TRP A 150 1.84 4.40 -9.83
N LEU A 151 2.96 3.72 -10.11
CA LEU A 151 4.29 4.33 -10.11
C LEU A 151 4.44 5.48 -11.11
N ILE A 152 3.81 5.38 -12.28
CA ILE A 152 3.80 6.50 -13.24
C ILE A 152 2.99 7.67 -12.71
N ILE A 153 1.82 7.44 -12.12
CA ILE A 153 0.99 8.50 -11.55
C ILE A 153 1.75 9.22 -10.42
N GLU A 154 2.36 8.46 -9.51
CA GLU A 154 3.20 9.00 -8.43
C GLU A 154 4.43 9.74 -8.97
N GLY A 155 5.05 9.19 -10.01
CA GLY A 155 6.17 9.85 -10.66
C GLY A 155 5.79 11.19 -11.28
N ILE A 156 4.60 11.28 -11.89
CA ILE A 156 4.05 12.52 -12.45
C ILE A 156 3.65 13.49 -11.32
N SER A 157 3.04 13.01 -10.23
CA SER A 157 2.59 13.86 -9.11
C SER A 157 3.75 14.59 -8.44
N LEU A 158 4.91 13.94 -8.33
CA LEU A 158 6.13 14.51 -7.76
C LEU A 158 6.63 15.77 -8.48
N PHE A 159 6.34 15.93 -9.78
CA PHE A 159 6.71 17.16 -10.51
C PHE A 159 5.86 18.37 -10.12
N PHE A 160 4.68 18.14 -9.54
CA PHE A 160 3.77 19.21 -9.12
C PHE A 160 3.95 19.61 -7.66
N VAL A 161 4.80 18.91 -6.89
CA VAL A 161 5.10 19.24 -5.49
C VAL A 161 6.20 20.31 -5.44
N SER A 162 5.79 21.57 -5.27
CA SER A 162 6.72 22.70 -5.11
C SER A 162 7.29 22.79 -3.68
N PRO A 163 8.58 23.15 -3.51
CA PRO A 163 9.21 23.27 -2.18
C PRO A 163 8.54 24.25 -1.22
N SER A 164 7.75 25.21 -1.72
CA SER A 164 7.03 26.21 -0.92
C SER A 164 5.98 25.62 0.02
N ASP A 165 5.52 24.40 -0.25
CA ASP A 165 4.45 23.76 0.52
C ASP A 165 4.99 22.98 1.74
N SER A 166 6.32 22.98 1.94
CA SER A 166 7.01 22.24 3.01
C SER A 166 7.47 23.09 4.20
N VAL A 167 7.20 24.40 4.19
CA VAL A 167 7.69 25.37 5.19
C VAL A 167 6.56 25.95 6.08
N SER A 168 5.31 25.54 5.87
CA SER A 168 4.15 26.06 6.61
C SER A 168 3.55 25.09 7.64
N GLU A 169 4.33 24.13 8.15
CA GLU A 169 3.97 23.34 9.33
C GLU A 169 4.94 23.57 10.49
#